data_AF-A0A074X0J7-F1
#
_entry.id   AF-A0A074X0J7-F1
#
_cell.length_a   1.000
_cell.length_b   1.000
_cell.length_c   1.000
_cell.angle_alpha   90.00
_cell.angle_beta   90.00
_cell.angle_gamma   90.00
#
_symmetry.space_group_name_H-M   'P 1'
#
loop_
_entity.id
_entity.type
_entity.pdbx_description
1 polymer ?
#
loop_
_entity_poly.entity_id
_entity_poly.type
_entity_poly.pdbx_seq_one_letter_code
_entity_poly.pdbx_strand_id
1 'polypeptide(L)'
;EDIEWPMALSVQTNDPALFFSALAMSCVHLPETHEFSPQKNPFFFRWLSSKCVEYLNKSLQNPSRACSDGTLVAVTFISFCESMAGNHRIAATVHQPGLRHMVNTRGGLESIAKESAVGERVTKAISALDIVVASKFGCVPIFED
;
A
#
# COMPACT_ATOMS: atom_id res chain seq x y z
N GLU A 1 -12.66 1.17 10.97
CA GLU A 1 -11.53 0.26 11.28
C GLU A 1 -10.47 0.19 10.18
N ASP A 2 -10.82 -0.04 8.89
CA ASP A 2 -9.84 -0.29 7.81
C ASP A 2 -8.82 0.84 7.53
N ILE A 3 -9.15 2.11 7.83
CA ILE A 3 -8.28 3.29 7.59
C ILE A 3 -7.78 3.94 8.89
N GLU A 4 -8.34 3.59 10.05
CA GLU A 4 -7.96 4.23 11.32
C GLU A 4 -6.58 3.77 11.79
N TRP A 5 -6.27 2.48 11.70
CA TRP A 5 -4.98 1.96 12.14
C TRP A 5 -3.80 2.36 11.24
N PRO A 6 -3.91 2.40 9.89
CA PRO A 6 -2.83 2.89 9.03
C PRO A 6 -2.58 4.39 9.24
N MET A 7 -3.64 5.18 9.48
CA MET A 7 -3.50 6.59 9.82
C MET A 7 -2.81 6.78 11.17
N ALA A 8 -3.21 6.03 12.21
CA ALA A 8 -2.55 6.05 13.51
C ALA A 8 -1.07 5.63 13.40
N LEU A 9 -0.78 4.59 12.62
CA LEU A 9 0.59 4.16 12.32
C LEU A 9 1.37 5.27 11.62
N SER A 10 0.79 5.94 10.62
CA SER A 10 1.46 7.03 9.90
C SER A 10 1.88 8.17 10.81
N VAL A 11 1.06 8.51 11.80
CA VAL A 11 1.36 9.53 12.81
C VAL A 11 2.46 9.03 13.76
N GLN A 12 2.34 7.80 14.25
CA GLN A 12 3.31 7.20 15.15
C GLN A 12 4.71 7.07 14.51
N THR A 13 4.78 6.67 13.25
CA THR A 13 6.04 6.49 12.52
C THR A 13 6.50 7.73 11.79
N ASN A 14 5.69 8.81 11.83
CA ASN A 14 5.88 10.02 11.03
C ASN A 14 6.20 9.66 9.56
N ASP A 15 5.39 8.78 8.96
CA ASP A 15 5.58 8.29 7.59
C ASP A 15 4.61 8.98 6.62
N PRO A 16 5.07 9.98 5.84
CA PRO A 16 4.18 10.71 4.94
C PRO A 16 3.72 9.85 3.77
N ALA A 17 4.48 8.83 3.36
CA ALA A 17 4.08 7.94 2.28
C ALA A 17 2.83 7.16 2.68
N LEU A 18 2.81 6.67 3.92
CA LEU A 18 1.65 5.97 4.48
C LEU A 18 0.43 6.90 4.56
N PHE A 19 0.61 8.13 5.03
CA PHE A 19 -0.46 9.13 5.07
C PHE A 19 -1.11 9.34 3.68
N PHE A 20 -0.31 9.62 2.65
CA PHE A 20 -0.84 9.83 1.30
C PHE A 20 -1.47 8.56 0.70
N SER A 21 -0.90 7.39 0.97
CA SER A 21 -1.47 6.11 0.51
C SER A 21 -2.81 5.79 1.18
N ALA A 22 -2.99 6.16 2.46
CA ALA A 22 -4.25 5.99 3.17
C ALA A 22 -5.34 6.94 2.64
N LEU A 23 -4.99 8.18 2.27
CA LEU A 23 -5.90 9.07 1.57
C LEU A 23 -6.28 8.54 0.18
N ALA A 24 -5.32 7.97 -0.55
CA ALA A 24 -5.58 7.32 -1.84
C ALA A 24 -6.53 6.11 -1.67
N MET A 25 -6.33 5.32 -0.60
CA MET A 25 -7.20 4.21 -0.22
C MET A 25 -8.64 4.68 0.03
N SER A 26 -8.83 5.79 0.77
CA SER A 26 -10.16 6.39 0.93
C SER A 26 -10.77 6.76 -0.42
N CYS A 27 -9.98 7.36 -1.32
CA CYS A 27 -10.46 7.82 -2.62
C CYS A 27 -10.97 6.68 -3.51
N VAL A 28 -10.26 5.55 -3.57
CA VAL A 28 -10.68 4.40 -4.42
C VAL A 28 -11.93 3.68 -3.91
N HIS A 29 -12.32 3.90 -2.65
CA HIS A 29 -13.54 3.35 -2.06
C HIS A 29 -14.77 4.27 -2.19
N LEU A 30 -14.59 5.50 -2.67
CA LEU A 30 -15.71 6.42 -2.86
C LEU A 30 -16.62 5.95 -4.01
N PRO A 31 -17.94 6.22 -3.92
CA PRO A 31 -18.85 5.99 -5.04
C PRO A 31 -18.37 6.71 -6.30
N GLU A 32 -18.60 6.13 -7.48
CA GLU A 32 -18.19 6.71 -8.77
C GLU A 32 -18.78 8.11 -9.04
N THR A 33 -19.87 8.47 -8.36
CA THR A 33 -20.50 9.79 -8.44
C THR A 33 -19.81 10.85 -7.57
N HIS A 34 -18.97 10.44 -6.61
CA HIS A 34 -18.28 11.35 -5.70
C HIS A 34 -17.18 12.14 -6.43
N GLU A 35 -17.02 13.41 -6.11
CA GLU A 35 -16.09 14.35 -6.76
C GLU A 35 -14.58 14.02 -6.61
N PHE A 36 -14.26 13.10 -5.71
CA PHE A 36 -12.89 12.65 -5.43
C PHE A 36 -12.66 11.19 -5.81
N SER A 37 -13.69 10.50 -6.34
CA SER A 37 -13.50 9.15 -6.86
C SER A 37 -12.56 9.18 -8.07
N PRO A 38 -11.70 8.16 -8.26
CA PRO A 38 -10.83 8.07 -9.42
C PRO A 38 -11.61 8.09 -10.76
N GLN A 39 -12.84 7.58 -10.76
CA GLN A 39 -13.72 7.53 -11.94
C GLN A 39 -14.24 8.92 -12.32
N LYS A 40 -14.61 9.75 -11.33
CA LYS A 40 -15.09 11.11 -11.56
C LYS A 40 -13.97 12.13 -11.75
N ASN A 41 -12.91 12.01 -10.96
CA ASN A 41 -11.81 12.97 -10.90
C ASN A 41 -10.46 12.23 -10.80
N PRO A 42 -9.94 11.74 -11.95
CA PRO A 42 -8.68 10.99 -11.97
C PRO A 42 -7.47 11.85 -11.57
N PHE A 43 -7.58 13.17 -11.67
CA PHE A 43 -6.49 14.08 -11.29
C PHE A 43 -6.19 14.00 -9.79
N PHE A 44 -7.21 14.02 -8.94
CA PHE A 44 -7.02 14.01 -7.49
C PHE A 44 -6.34 12.71 -7.02
N PHE A 45 -6.80 11.56 -7.51
CA PHE A 45 -6.16 10.27 -7.25
C PHE A 45 -4.70 10.24 -7.72
N ARG A 46 -4.41 10.73 -8.93
CA ARG A 46 -3.03 10.80 -9.46
C ARG A 46 -2.14 11.71 -8.63
N TRP A 47 -2.68 12.82 -8.11
CA TRP A 47 -1.93 13.71 -7.23
C TRP A 47 -1.57 13.04 -5.90
N LEU A 48 -2.52 12.36 -5.25
CA LEU A 48 -2.26 11.58 -4.04
C LEU A 48 -1.22 10.48 -4.28
N SER A 49 -1.36 9.75 -5.40
CA SER A 49 -0.45 8.68 -5.79
C SER A 49 0.96 9.20 -6.05
N SER A 50 1.07 10.33 -6.77
CA SER A 50 2.36 11.00 -6.99
C SER A 50 3.01 11.45 -5.69
N LYS A 51 2.24 11.96 -4.73
CA LYS A 51 2.77 12.35 -3.41
C LYS A 51 3.22 11.15 -2.60
N CYS A 52 2.44 10.07 -2.59
CA CYS A 52 2.85 8.81 -1.96
C CYS A 52 4.20 8.33 -2.53
N VAL A 53 4.33 8.24 -3.86
CA VAL A 53 5.57 7.81 -4.52
C VAL A 53 6.75 8.75 -4.22
N GLU A 54 6.54 10.07 -4.20
CA GLU A 54 7.56 11.05 -3.81
C GLU A 54 8.15 10.73 -2.42
N TYR A 55 7.30 10.44 -1.44
CA TYR A 55 7.74 10.12 -0.08
C TYR A 55 8.21 8.68 0.08
N LEU A 56 7.72 7.72 -0.70
CA LEU A 56 8.29 6.37 -0.77
C LEU A 56 9.74 6.44 -1.22
N ASN A 57 10.05 7.21 -2.27
CA ASN A 57 11.43 7.38 -2.73
C ASN A 57 12.34 7.97 -1.65
N LYS A 58 11.85 8.93 -0.85
CA LYS A 58 12.59 9.46 0.31
C LYS A 58 12.79 8.40 1.41
N SER A 59 11.81 7.52 1.60
CA SER A 59 11.87 6.43 2.59
C SER A 59 12.89 5.37 2.16
N LEU A 60 12.93 5.03 0.87
CA LEU A 60 13.89 4.10 0.28
C LEU A 60 15.34 4.58 0.36
N GLN A 61 15.58 5.89 0.36
CA GLN A 61 16.91 6.47 0.53
C GLN A 61 17.41 6.43 1.99
N ASN A 62 16.55 6.11 2.95
CA ASN A 62 16.90 6.01 4.36
C ASN A 62 16.86 4.53 4.80
N PRO A 63 18.00 3.91 5.14
CA PRO A 63 18.06 2.48 5.51
C PRO A 63 17.11 2.09 6.65
N SER A 64 16.90 2.96 7.63
CA SER A 64 16.00 2.70 8.76
C SER A 64 14.51 2.72 8.38
N ARG A 65 14.16 3.35 7.24
CA ARG A 65 12.78 3.51 6.78
C ARG A 65 12.46 2.63 5.58
N ALA A 66 13.46 2.28 4.77
CA ALA A 66 13.29 1.61 3.47
C ALA A 66 12.43 0.34 3.51
N CYS A 67 12.45 -0.42 4.61
CA CYS A 67 11.61 -1.61 4.81
C CYS A 67 10.78 -1.54 6.11
N SER A 68 10.55 -0.35 6.65
CA SER A 68 9.74 -0.16 7.86
C SER A 68 8.29 -0.64 7.67
N ASP A 69 7.60 -0.96 8.78
CA ASP A 69 6.17 -1.32 8.76
C ASP A 69 5.33 -0.30 8.00
N GLY A 70 5.55 1.00 8.26
CA GLY A 70 4.84 2.07 7.58
C GLY A 70 5.08 2.10 6.07
N THR A 71 6.32 1.89 5.65
CA THR A 71 6.67 1.85 4.22
C THR A 71 6.09 0.61 3.52
N LEU A 72 6.09 -0.56 4.17
CA LEU A 72 5.43 -1.77 3.63
C LEU A 72 3.94 -1.54 3.40
N VAL A 73 3.24 -0.98 4.39
CA VAL A 73 1.80 -0.67 4.27
C VAL A 73 1.56 0.36 3.16
N ALA A 74 2.40 1.40 3.08
CA ALA A 74 2.27 2.41 2.04
C ALA A 74 2.39 1.83 0.61
N VAL A 75 3.38 0.96 0.38
CA VAL A 75 3.53 0.27 -0.92
C VAL A 75 2.35 -0.66 -1.20
N THR A 76 1.87 -1.37 -0.18
CA THR A 76 0.70 -2.25 -0.29
C THR A 76 -0.55 -1.46 -0.71
N PHE A 77 -0.80 -0.35 -0.02
CA PHE A 77 -1.97 0.49 -0.27
C PHE A 77 -1.92 1.11 -1.66
N ILE A 78 -0.78 1.68 -2.06
CA ILE A 78 -0.69 2.29 -3.40
C ILE A 78 -0.77 1.24 -4.51
N SER A 79 -0.19 0.04 -4.32
CA SER A 79 -0.34 -1.08 -5.26
C SER A 79 -1.80 -1.49 -5.45
N PHE A 80 -2.53 -1.63 -4.35
CA PHE A 80 -3.95 -1.92 -4.37
C PHE A 80 -4.74 -0.81 -5.08
N CYS A 81 -4.48 0.44 -4.71
CA CYS A 81 -5.19 1.60 -5.26
C CYS A 81 -4.98 1.75 -6.77
N GLU A 82 -3.74 1.63 -7.25
CA GLU A 82 -3.43 1.68 -8.68
C GLU A 82 -4.12 0.55 -9.43
N SER A 83 -4.21 -0.64 -8.84
CA SER A 83 -5.02 -1.73 -9.41
C SER A 83 -6.50 -1.33 -9.49
N MET A 84 -7.10 -0.85 -8.40
CA MET A 84 -8.51 -0.49 -8.37
C MET A 84 -8.88 0.70 -9.28
N ALA A 85 -7.92 1.61 -9.52
CA ALA A 85 -8.08 2.75 -10.41
C ALA A 85 -7.84 2.42 -11.90
N GLY A 86 -7.60 1.14 -12.25
CA GLY A 86 -7.39 0.67 -13.63
C GLY A 86 -5.94 0.76 -14.12
N ASN A 87 -4.99 1.15 -13.28
CA ASN A 87 -3.56 1.22 -13.60
C ASN A 87 -2.83 -0.08 -13.24
N HIS A 88 -3.44 -1.23 -13.53
CA HIS A 88 -2.93 -2.57 -13.15
C HIS A 88 -1.48 -2.81 -13.54
N ARG A 89 -1.06 -2.31 -14.71
CA ARG A 89 0.31 -2.46 -15.18
C ARG A 89 1.31 -1.84 -14.20
N ILE A 90 1.04 -0.64 -13.68
CA ILE A 90 1.94 0.04 -12.74
C ILE A 90 2.01 -0.74 -11.43
N ALA A 91 0.87 -1.19 -10.90
CA ALA A 91 0.84 -2.04 -9.72
C ALA A 91 1.70 -3.29 -9.93
N ALA A 92 1.45 -4.04 -11.01
CA ALA A 92 2.09 -5.33 -11.29
C ALA A 92 3.58 -5.23 -11.64
N THR A 93 4.03 -4.18 -12.34
CA THR A 93 5.43 -4.08 -12.78
C THR A 93 6.32 -3.24 -11.87
N VAL A 94 5.74 -2.45 -10.96
CA VAL A 94 6.50 -1.54 -10.08
C VAL A 94 6.26 -1.84 -8.61
N HIS A 95 5.02 -1.72 -8.15
CA HIS A 95 4.74 -1.76 -6.71
C HIS A 95 4.80 -3.18 -6.13
N GLN A 96 4.19 -4.16 -6.81
CA GLN A 96 4.18 -5.54 -6.35
C GLN A 96 5.58 -6.19 -6.28
N PRO A 97 6.46 -6.04 -7.30
CA PRO A 97 7.83 -6.54 -7.19
C PRO A 97 8.63 -5.85 -6.09
N GLY A 98 8.44 -4.53 -5.92
CA GLY A 98 9.06 -3.77 -4.84
C GLY A 98 8.63 -4.26 -3.46
N LEU A 99 7.32 -4.48 -3.26
CA LEU A 99 6.77 -5.01 -2.01
C LEU A 99 7.34 -6.40 -1.69
N ARG A 100 7.38 -7.30 -2.69
CA ARG A 100 7.99 -8.63 -2.53
C ARG A 100 9.45 -8.53 -2.08
N HIS A 101 10.23 -7.65 -2.69
CA HIS A 101 11.63 -7.44 -2.31
C HIS A 101 11.78 -6.93 -0.86
N MET A 102 10.95 -5.97 -0.44
CA MET A 102 10.97 -5.44 0.93
C MET A 102 10.61 -6.51 1.96
N VAL A 103 9.56 -7.29 1.69
CA VAL A 103 9.14 -8.40 2.58
C VAL A 103 10.23 -9.46 2.68
N ASN A 104 10.84 -9.85 1.56
CA ASN A 104 11.94 -10.82 1.55
C ASN A 104 13.18 -10.31 2.31
N THR A 105 13.45 -9.00 2.23
CA THR A 105 14.54 -8.37 3.01
C THR A 105 14.33 -8.49 4.51
N ARG A 106 13.08 -8.60 4.97
CA ARG A 106 12.72 -8.84 6.38
C ARG A 106 12.50 -10.31 6.72
N GLY A 107 12.90 -11.23 5.85
CA GLY A 107 12.79 -12.66 6.10
C GLY A 107 11.40 -13.26 5.84
N GLY A 108 10.54 -12.55 5.11
CA GLY A 108 9.20 -13.02 4.74
C GLY A 108 8.10 -12.58 5.69
N LEU A 109 6.83 -12.83 5.30
CA LEU A 109 5.66 -12.41 6.07
C LEU A 109 5.63 -13.02 7.48
N GLU A 110 5.99 -14.29 7.62
CA GLU A 110 6.01 -14.96 8.93
C GLU A 110 7.01 -14.31 9.90
N SER A 111 8.19 -13.91 9.41
CA SER A 111 9.20 -13.21 10.21
C SER A 111 8.65 -11.87 10.71
N ILE A 112 8.09 -11.07 9.80
CA ILE A 112 7.48 -9.76 10.13
C ILE A 112 6.36 -9.92 11.16
N ALA A 113 5.50 -10.93 11.01
CA ALA A 113 4.38 -11.16 11.91
C ALA A 113 4.83 -11.46 13.35
N LYS A 114 5.95 -12.16 13.52
CA LYS A 114 6.49 -12.55 14.84
C LYS A 114 7.24 -11.42 15.55
N GLU A 115 7.67 -10.38 14.83
CA GLU A 115 8.43 -9.26 15.40
C GLU A 115 7.60 -8.39 16.36
N SER A 116 6.31 -8.19 16.06
CA SER A 116 5.44 -7.38 16.91
C SER A 116 3.95 -7.54 16.54
N ALA A 117 3.06 -7.08 17.43
CA ALA A 117 1.63 -6.97 17.13
C ALA A 117 1.31 -6.03 15.95
N VAL A 118 2.19 -5.04 15.68
CA VAL A 118 2.06 -4.19 14.49
C VAL A 118 2.43 -4.97 13.24
N GLY A 119 3.54 -5.72 13.28
CA GLY A 119 3.96 -6.61 12.18
C GLY A 119 2.90 -7.65 11.82
N GLU A 120 2.21 -8.22 12.80
CA GLU A 120 1.06 -9.11 12.58
C GLU A 120 -0.07 -8.41 11.80
N ARG A 121 -0.38 -7.15 12.13
CA ARG A 121 -1.40 -6.37 11.39
C ARG A 121 -0.95 -6.01 9.99
N VAL A 122 0.32 -5.63 9.81
CA VAL A 122 0.93 -5.31 8.51
C VAL A 122 0.81 -6.51 7.56
N THR A 123 1.18 -7.70 8.03
CA THR A 123 1.17 -8.92 7.21
C THR A 123 -0.25 -9.37 6.85
N LYS A 124 -1.21 -9.24 7.78
CA LYS A 124 -2.63 -9.42 7.49
C LYS A 124 -3.14 -8.45 6.42
N ALA A 125 -2.76 -7.18 6.50
CA ALA A 125 -3.16 -6.18 5.51
C ALA A 125 -2.54 -6.45 4.12
N ILE A 126 -1.26 -6.83 4.07
CA ILE A 126 -0.58 -7.24 2.83
C ILE A 126 -1.35 -8.39 2.18
N SER A 127 -1.54 -9.48 2.92
CA SER A 127 -2.14 -10.72 2.39
C SER A 127 -3.59 -10.50 1.95
N ALA A 128 -4.40 -9.80 2.76
CA ALA A 128 -5.79 -9.53 2.45
C ALA A 128 -5.94 -8.70 1.16
N LEU A 129 -5.17 -7.61 1.01
CA LEU A 129 -5.27 -6.75 -0.17
C LEU A 129 -4.72 -7.42 -1.42
N ASP A 130 -3.68 -8.24 -1.27
CA ASP A 130 -3.13 -9.06 -2.36
C ASP A 130 -4.17 -10.07 -2.88
N ILE A 131 -4.83 -10.80 -1.97
CA ILE A 131 -5.92 -11.73 -2.30
C ILE A 131 -7.09 -11.00 -3.01
N VAL A 132 -7.47 -9.81 -2.54
CA VAL A 132 -8.55 -9.03 -3.17
C VAL A 132 -8.17 -8.65 -4.61
N VAL A 133 -6.94 -8.19 -4.84
CA VAL A 133 -6.45 -7.84 -6.18
C VAL A 133 -6.43 -9.09 -7.07
N ALA A 134 -5.84 -10.18 -6.59
CA ALA A 134 -5.77 -11.46 -7.29
C ALA A 134 -7.16 -11.95 -7.71
N SER A 135 -8.10 -11.98 -6.77
CA SER A 135 -9.47 -12.43 -6.99
C SER A 135 -10.22 -11.55 -7.97
N LYS A 136 -10.07 -10.23 -7.87
CA LYS A 136 -10.81 -9.27 -8.70
C LYS A 136 -10.31 -9.25 -10.16
N PHE A 137 -9.01 -9.40 -10.36
CA PHE A 137 -8.38 -9.25 -11.68
C PHE A 137 -7.92 -10.57 -12.30
N GLY A 138 -8.13 -11.71 -11.62
CA GLY A 138 -7.74 -13.03 -12.12
C GLY A 138 -6.23 -13.20 -12.24
N CYS A 139 -5.44 -12.54 -11.39
CA CYS A 139 -3.98 -12.67 -11.35
C CYS A 139 -3.53 -13.54 -10.17
N VAL A 140 -2.26 -13.97 -10.21
CA VAL A 140 -1.65 -14.72 -9.11
C VAL A 140 -1.34 -13.74 -7.96
N PRO A 141 -1.64 -14.10 -6.70
CA PRO A 141 -1.18 -13.34 -5.55
C PRO A 141 0.34 -13.13 -5.55
N ILE A 142 0.80 -12.03 -4.97
CA ILE A 142 2.21 -11.77 -4.72
C ILE A 142 2.75 -12.81 -3.72
N PHE A 143 2.04 -13.02 -2.62
CA PHE A 143 2.46 -13.95 -1.59
C PHE A 143 1.60 -15.21 -1.66
N GLU A 144 2.27 -16.35 -1.82
CA GLU A 144 1.64 -17.66 -1.65
C GLU A 144 1.48 -17.89 -0.13
N ASP A 145 0.31 -18.34 0.29
CA ASP A 145 0.00 -18.67 1.69
C ASP A 145 0.92 -19.79 2.24
#